data_AF-A0A0G1IWG7-F1
#
_entry.id   AF-A0A0G1IWG7-F1
#
_cell.length_a   1.000
_cell.length_b   1.000
_cell.length_c   1.000
_cell.angle_alpha   90.00
_cell.angle_beta   90.00
_cell.angle_gamma   90.00
#
_symmetry.space_group_name_H-M   'P 1'
#
loop_
_entity.id
_entity.type
_entity.pdbx_description
1 polymer ?
#
loop_
_entity_poly.entity_id
_entity_poly.type
_entity_poly.pdbx_seq_one_letter_code
_entity_poly.pdbx_strand_id
1 'polypeptide(L)' 'MKTLKCDLCEVTAEGETFEVWMKALMPHYMQAHADVMKGKAGLSDEEKKAEQQKWMVENKARFEAA' A
#
# COMPACT_ATOMS: atom_id res chain seq x y z
N MET A 1 -14.07 -11.17 -5.28
CA MET A 1 -13.57 -9.83 -5.64
C MET A 1 -13.87 -8.88 -4.49
N LYS A 2 -12.85 -8.21 -3.96
CA LYS A 2 -12.99 -7.25 -2.86
C LYS A 2 -12.66 -5.85 -3.36
N THR A 3 -13.35 -4.85 -2.83
CA THR A 3 -13.11 -3.42 -3.08
C THR A 3 -12.71 -2.79 -1.75
N LEU A 4 -11.53 -2.18 -1.70
CA LEU A 4 -11.00 -1.61 -0.46
C LEU A 4 -10.38 -0.24 -0.72
N LYS A 5 -10.61 0.68 0.24
CA LYS A 5 -10.03 2.03 0.24
C LYS A 5 -8.52 1.99 0.50
N CYS A 6 -7.79 2.93 -0.10
CA CYS A 6 -6.44 3.31 0.29
C CYS A 6 -6.38 3.56 1.82
N ASP A 7 -5.25 3.27 2.46
CA ASP A 7 -5.04 3.59 3.89
C ASP A 7 -4.90 5.09 4.15
N LEU A 8 -4.60 5.88 3.12
CA LEU A 8 -4.32 7.31 3.27
C LEU A 8 -5.41 8.23 2.72
N CYS A 9 -6.35 7.70 1.92
CA CYS A 9 -7.42 8.50 1.33
C CYS A 9 -8.63 7.65 0.91
N GLU A 10 -9.62 8.29 0.28
CA GLU A 10 -10.89 7.66 -0.07
C GLU A 10 -10.88 6.85 -1.38
N VAL A 11 -9.78 6.89 -2.16
CA VAL A 11 -9.68 6.15 -3.42
C VAL A 11 -9.78 4.65 -3.14
N THR A 12 -10.60 3.97 -3.91
CA THR A 12 -10.78 2.51 -3.83
C THR A 12 -9.99 1.81 -4.92
N ALA A 13 -9.46 0.64 -4.58
CA ALA A 13 -8.93 -0.32 -5.53
C ALA A 13 -9.67 -1.65 -5.38
N GLU A 14 -9.71 -2.42 -6.46
CA GLU A 14 -10.41 -3.69 -6.53
C GLU A 14 -9.44 -4.82 -6.88
N GLY A 15 -9.71 -6.02 -6.36
CA GLY A 15 -8.94 -7.20 -6.74
C GLY A 15 -9.56 -8.50 -6.25
N GLU A 16 -9.29 -9.58 -6.99
CA GLU A 16 -9.72 -10.93 -6.63
C GLU A 16 -8.84 -11.54 -5.54
N THR A 17 -7.55 -11.26 -5.59
CA THR A 17 -6.56 -11.62 -4.56
C THR A 17 -5.87 -10.38 -4.03
N PHE A 18 -5.19 -10.51 -2.89
CA PHE A 18 -4.41 -9.42 -2.32
C PHE A 18 -3.36 -8.88 -3.31
N GLU A 19 -2.72 -9.76 -4.08
CA GLU A 19 -1.70 -9.37 -5.06
C GLU A 19 -2.29 -8.57 -6.22
N VAL A 20 -3.48 -8.97 -6.71
CA VAL A 20 -4.19 -8.25 -7.77
C VAL A 20 -4.63 -6.87 -7.26
N TRP A 21 -5.21 -6.82 -6.06
CA TRP A 21 -5.62 -5.57 -5.42
C TRP A 21 -4.43 -4.64 -5.17
N MET A 22 -3.31 -5.16 -4.69
CA MET A 22 -2.08 -4.41 -4.48
C MET A 22 -1.53 -3.82 -5.78
N LYS A 23 -1.53 -4.60 -6.87
CA LYS A 23 -1.13 -4.11 -8.19
C LYS A 23 -2.07 -3.01 -8.69
N ALA A 24 -3.36 -3.08 -8.38
CA ALA A 24 -4.32 -2.03 -8.71
C ALA A 24 -4.13 -0.76 -7.85
N LEU A 25 -3.77 -0.91 -6.57
CA LEU A 25 -3.57 0.21 -5.65
C LEU A 25 -2.20 0.92 -5.82
N MET A 26 -1.14 0.17 -6.18
CA MET A 26 0.22 0.70 -6.22
C MET A 26 0.41 1.94 -7.12
N PRO A 27 -0.17 2.01 -8.34
CA PRO A 27 -0.07 3.21 -9.18
C PRO A 27 -0.64 4.46 -8.51
N HIS A 28 -1.75 4.31 -7.78
CA HIS A 28 -2.34 5.40 -7.01
C HIS A 28 -1.39 5.88 -5.92
N TYR A 29 -0.76 4.98 -5.17
CA TYR A 29 0.21 5.34 -4.15
C TYR A 29 1.42 6.09 -4.71
N MET A 30 1.96 5.64 -5.85
CA MET A 30 3.11 6.28 -6.50
C MET A 30 2.80 7.68 -7.02
N GLN A 31 1.55 7.94 -7.44
CA GLN A 31 1.17 9.23 -8.00
C GLN A 31 0.61 10.20 -6.95
N ALA A 32 -0.38 9.76 -6.16
CA ALA A 32 -1.09 10.62 -5.20
C ALA A 32 -0.38 10.72 -3.84
N HIS A 33 0.46 9.74 -3.51
CA HIS A 33 1.18 9.68 -2.24
C HIS A 33 2.70 9.61 -2.45
N ALA A 34 3.20 10.20 -3.54
CA ALA A 34 4.63 10.31 -3.84
C ALA A 34 5.44 10.92 -2.70
N ASP A 35 4.84 11.83 -1.93
CA ASP A 35 5.51 12.47 -0.79
C ASP A 35 5.73 11.51 0.38
N VAL A 36 4.91 10.47 0.53
CA VAL A 36 5.16 9.38 1.49
C VAL A 36 6.43 8.63 1.13
N MET A 37 6.67 8.39 -0.17
CA MET A 37 7.90 7.76 -0.66
C MET A 37 9.11 8.67 -0.46
N LYS A 38 8.97 9.99 -0.74
CA LYS A 38 10.03 10.97 -0.50
C LYS A 38 10.37 11.12 0.98
N GLY A 39 9.36 11.07 1.87
CA GLY A 39 9.55 11.14 3.33
C GLY A 39 10.42 10.00 3.87
N LYS A 40 10.53 8.89 3.14
CA LYS A 40 11.36 7.74 3.49
C LYS A 40 12.76 7.79 2.86
N ALA A 41 13.12 8.85 2.13
CA ALA A 41 14.40 8.96 1.42
C ALA A 41 15.62 8.94 2.37
N GLY A 42 15.48 9.51 3.57
CA GLY A 42 16.54 9.58 4.59
C GLY A 42 16.72 8.32 5.44
N LEU A 43 15.85 7.32 5.27
CA LEU A 43 15.96 6.03 5.97
C LEU A 43 17.07 5.18 5.34
N SER A 44 17.75 4.37 6.16
CA SER A 44 18.63 3.31 5.69
C SER A 44 17.86 2.27 4.87
N ASP A 45 18.57 1.46 4.09
CA ASP A 45 17.94 0.42 3.28
C ASP A 45 17.21 -0.63 4.14
N GLU A 46 17.73 -0.91 5.33
CA GLU A 46 17.10 -1.79 6.32
C GLU A 46 15.79 -1.20 6.86
N GLU A 47 15.78 0.08 7.21
CA GLU A 47 14.56 0.78 7.65
C GLU A 47 13.52 0.88 6.53
N LYS A 48 13.93 1.19 5.31
CA LYS A 48 13.04 1.19 4.13
C LYS A 48 12.39 -0.17 3.92
N LYS A 49 13.17 -1.24 4.03
CA LYS A 49 12.67 -2.62 3.89
C LYS A 49 11.72 -2.98 5.02
N ALA A 50 12.05 -2.63 6.27
CA ALA A 50 11.18 -2.88 7.42
C ALA A 50 9.83 -2.16 7.28
N GLU A 51 9.86 -0.90 6.87
CA GLU A 51 8.67 -0.08 6.60
C GLU A 51 7.82 -0.65 5.45
N GLN A 52 8.46 -1.09 4.36
CA GLN A 52 7.76 -1.74 3.26
C GLN A 52 7.11 -3.06 3.72
N GLN A 53 7.82 -3.88 4.50
CA GLN A 53 7.27 -5.13 5.02
C GLN A 53 6.09 -4.89 5.96
N LYS A 54 6.20 -3.91 6.85
CA LYS A 54 5.10 -3.51 7.74
C LYS A 54 3.87 -3.09 6.94
N TRP A 55 4.05 -2.20 5.96
CA TRP A 55 2.96 -1.75 5.10
C TRP A 55 2.31 -2.91 4.33
N MET A 56 3.10 -3.87 3.83
CA MET A 56 2.58 -5.07 3.17
C MET A 56 1.73 -5.94 4.12
N VAL A 57 2.18 -6.15 5.35
CA VAL A 57 1.47 -6.95 6.36
C VAL A 57 0.16 -6.28 6.77
N GLU A 58 0.20 -4.99 7.06
CA GLU A 58 -0.99 -4.21 7.45
C GLU A 58 -2.03 -4.19 6.33
N ASN A 59 -1.61 -3.95 5.09
CA ASN A 59 -2.54 -3.96 3.95
C ASN A 59 -3.10 -5.35 3.66
N LYS A 60 -2.30 -6.41 3.86
CA LYS A 60 -2.79 -7.78 3.72
C LYS A 60 -3.88 -8.09 4.76
N ALA A 61 -3.65 -7.74 6.02
CA ALA A 61 -4.64 -7.91 7.08
C ALA A 61 -5.93 -7.13 6.79
N ARG A 62 -5.82 -5.88 6.29
CA ARG A 62 -6.97 -5.06 5.88
C ARG A 62 -7.75 -5.71 4.72
N PHE A 63 -7.04 -6.24 3.72
CA PHE A 63 -7.67 -6.93 2.60
C PHE A 63 -8.35 -8.23 3.03
N GLU A 64 -7.78 -8.98 3.96
CA GLU A 64 -8.38 -10.21 4.48
C GLU A 64 -9.63 -9.95 5.32
N ALA A 65 -9.65 -8.86 6.09
CA ALA A 65 -10.78 -8.48 6.95
C ALA A 65 -11.96 -7.81 6.24
N ALA A 66 -11.74 -7.23 5.05
CA ALA A 66 -12.78 -6.63 4.20
C ALA A 66 -13.63 -7.67 3.45
#